data_AF-A0A960JMQ6-F1
#
_entry.id   AF-A0A960JMQ6-F1
#
_cell.length_a   1.000
_cell.length_b   1.000
_cell.length_c   1.000
_cell.angle_alpha   90.00
_cell.angle_beta   90.00
_cell.angle_gamma   90.00
#
_symmetry.space_group_name_H-M   'P 1'
#
loop_
_entity.id
_entity.type
_entity.pdbx_description
1 polymer ?
#
loop_
_entity_poly.entity_id
_entity_poly.type
_entity_poly.pdbx_seq_one_letter_code
_entity_poly.pdbx_strand_id
1 'polypeptide(L)'
;MTHPVVLVHGFGTSYELTWVANGWADLLADEGREVIGVDLLGHGTAPKPHEIDAYDDLGARVVEALPSEGRVDAIGFSLGAKTLLKV
;
A
#
# COMPACT_ATOMS: atom_id res chain seq x y z
N MET A 1 8.48 -8.28 18.91
CA MET A 1 7.08 -8.13 18.45
C MET A 1 7.15 -7.85 16.97
N THR A 2 6.41 -8.59 16.15
CA THR A 2 6.37 -8.36 14.69
C THR A 2 5.50 -7.15 14.40
N HIS A 3 6.03 -6.19 13.65
CA HIS A 3 5.27 -5.02 13.20
C HIS A 3 4.41 -5.41 11.98
N PRO A 4 3.21 -4.83 11.80
CA PRO A 4 2.45 -4.98 10.58
C PRO A 4 3.26 -4.52 9.35
N VAL A 5 2.99 -5.13 8.20
CA VAL A 5 3.58 -4.75 6.92
C VAL A 5 2.61 -3.95 6.10
N VAL A 6 3.00 -2.76 5.68
CA VAL A 6 2.24 -1.98 4.70
C VAL A 6 2.82 -2.22 3.31
N LEU A 7 1.98 -2.69 2.39
CA LEU A 7 2.36 -3.00 1.01
C LEU A 7 1.76 -1.98 0.04
N VAL A 8 2.63 -1.21 -0.64
CA VAL A 8 2.21 -0.17 -1.60
C VAL A 8 2.71 -0.49 -3.00
N HIS A 9 1.77 -0.72 -3.92
CA HIS A 9 2.07 -1.17 -5.28
C HIS A 9 2.63 -0.04 -6.20
N GLY A 10 3.11 -0.42 -7.38
CA GLY A 10 3.59 0.51 -8.42
C GLY A 10 2.47 1.06 -9.32
N PHE A 11 2.79 2.02 -10.19
CA PHE A 11 1.82 2.54 -11.16
C PHE A 11 1.35 1.46 -12.14
N GLY A 12 0.05 1.43 -12.46
CA GLY A 12 -0.54 0.49 -13.42
C GLY A 12 -0.84 -0.91 -12.87
N THR A 13 -0.68 -1.12 -11.57
CA THR A 13 -1.01 -2.39 -10.89
C THR A 13 -1.88 -2.12 -9.64
N SER A 14 -2.13 -3.11 -8.79
CA SER A 14 -2.91 -3.02 -7.55
C SER A 14 -2.24 -3.81 -6.42
N TYR A 15 -2.81 -3.74 -5.20
CA TYR A 15 -2.43 -4.61 -4.09
C TYR A 15 -2.56 -6.09 -4.49
N GLU A 16 -3.71 -6.45 -5.05
CA GLU A 16 -4.03 -7.80 -5.53
C GLU A 16 -2.97 -8.29 -6.55
N LEU A 17 -2.72 -7.53 -7.61
CA LEU A 17 -1.85 -7.97 -8.70
C LEU A 17 -0.36 -7.99 -8.33
N THR A 18 0.08 -7.10 -7.43
CA THR A 18 1.50 -6.98 -7.08
C THR A 18 1.87 -7.95 -5.96
N TRP A 19 1.01 -8.07 -4.94
CA TRP A 19 1.38 -8.69 -3.67
C TRP A 19 0.63 -9.99 -3.39
N VAL A 20 -0.66 -10.08 -3.74
CA VAL A 20 -1.46 -11.30 -3.52
C VAL A 20 -1.18 -12.33 -4.62
N ALA A 21 -1.37 -11.96 -5.88
CA ALA A 21 -1.22 -12.87 -7.02
C ALA A 21 0.19 -13.46 -7.17
N ASN A 22 1.20 -12.79 -6.62
CA ASN A 22 2.60 -13.26 -6.62
C ASN A 22 3.01 -13.92 -5.28
N GLY A 23 2.08 -14.08 -4.33
CA GLY A 23 2.29 -14.82 -3.07
C GLY A 23 3.01 -14.07 -1.94
N TRP A 24 3.37 -12.80 -2.13
CA TRP A 24 4.08 -12.03 -1.09
C TRP A 24 3.24 -11.80 0.16
N ALA A 25 1.95 -11.52 0.00
CA ALA A 25 1.06 -11.31 1.13
C ALA A 25 0.92 -12.59 1.97
N ASP A 26 0.74 -13.74 1.31
CA ASP A 26 0.63 -15.04 1.96
C ASP A 26 1.93 -15.42 2.71
N LEU A 27 3.09 -15.23 2.08
CA LEU A 27 4.39 -15.50 2.72
C LEU A 27 4.61 -14.66 3.99
N LEU A 28 4.17 -13.40 4.00
CA LEU A 28 4.26 -12.55 5.20
C LEU A 28 3.27 -13.01 6.28
N ALA A 29 2.06 -13.39 5.89
CA ALA A 29 1.06 -13.92 6.80
C ALA A 29 1.48 -15.26 7.44
N ASP A 30 2.09 -16.15 6.67
CA ASP A 30 2.63 -17.43 7.13
C ASP A 30 3.73 -17.24 8.20
N GLU A 31 4.50 -16.15 8.10
CA GLU A 31 5.49 -15.72 9.11
C GLU A 31 4.85 -14.98 10.31
N GLY A 32 3.51 -14.99 10.42
CA GLY A 32 2.77 -14.37 11.52
C GLY A 32 2.79 -12.85 11.48
N ARG A 33 2.94 -12.24 10.29
CA ARG A 33 2.90 -10.79 10.12
C ARG A 33 1.56 -10.35 9.56
N GLU A 34 0.92 -9.41 10.23
CA GLU A 34 -0.26 -8.73 9.69
C GLU A 34 0.13 -7.93 8.44
N VAL A 35 -0.65 -8.07 7.37
CA VAL A 35 -0.43 -7.38 6.09
C VAL A 35 -1.53 -6.35 5.86
N ILE A 36 -1.13 -5.11 5.62
CA ILE A 36 -1.97 -3.97 5.28
C ILE A 36 -1.73 -3.64 3.80
N GLY A 37 -2.64 -4.07 2.94
CA GLY A 37 -2.61 -3.77 1.51
C GLY A 37 -3.18 -2.40 1.20
N VAL A 38 -2.47 -1.58 0.44
CA VAL A 38 -2.96 -0.26 0.01
C VAL A 38 -3.04 -0.19 -1.52
N ASP A 39 -4.24 0.05 -2.03
CA ASP A 39 -4.45 0.50 -3.40
C ASP A 39 -4.31 2.02 -3.47
N LEU A 40 -3.39 2.49 -4.32
CA LEU A 40 -3.26 3.92 -4.62
C LEU A 40 -4.48 4.41 -5.40
N LEU A 41 -4.82 5.69 -5.25
CA LEU A 41 -5.94 6.31 -5.98
C LEU A 41 -5.83 6.03 -7.49
N GLY A 42 -6.96 5.74 -8.13
CA GLY A 42 -7.01 5.33 -9.54
C GLY A 42 -6.78 3.83 -9.80
N HIS A 43 -6.37 3.05 -8.80
CA HIS A 43 -5.96 1.65 -8.96
C HIS A 43 -6.80 0.68 -8.12
N GLY A 44 -6.78 -0.60 -8.49
CA GLY A 44 -7.40 -1.68 -7.72
C GLY A 44 -8.83 -1.38 -7.27
N THR A 45 -9.07 -1.51 -5.96
CA THR A 45 -10.33 -1.20 -5.29
C THR A 45 -10.48 0.27 -4.89
N ALA A 46 -9.42 1.07 -4.98
CA ALA A 46 -9.47 2.48 -4.61
C ALA A 46 -10.36 3.29 -5.59
N PRO A 47 -10.92 4.42 -5.12
CA PRO A 47 -11.66 5.35 -5.96
C PRO A 47 -10.84 5.81 -7.17
N LYS A 48 -11.53 6.10 -8.28
CA LYS A 48 -10.93 6.51 -9.55
C LYS A 48 -11.54 7.84 -10.00
N PRO A 49 -11.35 8.92 -9.23
CA PRO A 49 -11.90 10.22 -9.60
C PRO A 49 -11.29 10.69 -10.93
N HIS A 50 -12.02 11.54 -11.64
CA HIS A 50 -11.55 12.13 -12.90
C HIS A 50 -10.95 13.52 -12.69
N GLU A 51 -11.19 14.13 -11.53
CA GLU A 51 -10.61 15.42 -11.16
C GLU A 51 -9.10 15.26 -10.91
N ILE A 52 -8.30 16.12 -11.52
CA ILE A 52 -6.83 16.01 -11.52
C ILE A 52 -6.25 16.30 -10.14
N ASP A 53 -6.79 17.31 -9.46
CA ASP A 53 -6.40 17.76 -8.12
C ASP A 53 -6.57 16.66 -7.06
N ALA A 54 -7.50 15.71 -7.27
CA ALA A 54 -7.66 14.55 -6.40
C ALA A 54 -6.38 13.67 -6.31
N TYR A 55 -5.47 13.76 -7.28
CA TYR A 55 -4.22 12.99 -7.33
C TYR A 55 -3.00 13.76 -6.81
N ASP A 56 -3.16 15.00 -6.32
CA ASP A 56 -2.04 15.80 -5.79
C ASP A 56 -1.41 15.16 -4.54
N ASP A 57 -2.21 14.46 -3.73
CA ASP A 57 -1.77 13.68 -2.58
C ASP A 57 -2.11 12.19 -2.72
N LEU A 58 -1.25 11.48 -3.45
CA LEU A 58 -1.30 10.01 -3.53
C LEU A 58 -0.95 9.32 -2.20
N GLY A 59 -0.33 10.02 -1.25
CA GLY A 59 0.08 9.49 0.05
C GLY A 59 -1.06 9.38 1.06
N ALA A 60 -2.09 10.22 0.93
CA ALA A 60 -3.24 10.26 1.83
C ALA A 60 -3.82 8.87 2.15
N ARG A 61 -4.05 8.04 1.12
CA ARG A 61 -4.60 6.68 1.31
C ARG A 61 -3.66 5.75 2.08
N VAL A 62 -2.35 5.95 1.96
CA VAL A 62 -1.36 5.18 2.75
C VAL A 62 -1.49 5.57 4.22
N VAL A 63 -1.50 6.87 4.53
CA VAL A 63 -1.66 7.38 5.90
C VAL A 63 -2.98 6.94 6.53
N GLU A 64 -4.08 7.01 5.78
CA GLU A 64 -5.40 6.52 6.21
C GLU A 64 -5.41 5.03 6.59
N ALA A 65 -4.54 4.22 5.97
CA ALA A 65 -4.44 2.79 6.22
C ALA A 65 -3.48 2.46 7.38
N LEU A 66 -2.66 3.41 7.84
CA LEU A 66 -1.72 3.16 8.93
C LEU A 66 -2.45 3.08 10.29
N PRO A 67 -1.98 2.22 11.21
CA PRO A 67 -2.47 2.24 12.58
C PRO A 67 -2.15 3.60 13.23
N SER A 68 -3.03 4.06 14.11
CA SER A 68 -2.88 5.36 14.78
C SER A 68 -1.67 5.45 15.72
N GLU A 69 -1.17 4.29 16.18
CA GLU A 69 -0.01 4.18 17.07
C GLU A 69 0.87 2.99 16.69
N GLY A 70 2.13 3.03 17.11
CA GLY A 70 3.09 1.94 16.92
C GLY A 70 4.01 2.13 15.72
N ARG A 71 4.63 1.04 15.29
CA ARG A 71 5.56 0.98 14.15
C ARG A 71 5.02 0.00 13.12
N VAL A 72 5.28 0.30 11.86
CA VAL A 72 5.03 -0.58 10.72
C VAL A 72 6.33 -0.75 9.94
N ASP A 73 6.47 -1.90 9.28
CA ASP A 73 7.46 -2.03 8.22
C ASP A 73 6.77 -1.76 6.89
N ALA A 74 7.34 -0.89 6.06
CA ALA A 74 6.72 -0.51 4.79
C ALA A 74 7.51 -1.07 3.61
N ILE A 75 6.82 -1.70 2.68
CA ILE A 75 7.40 -2.20 1.43
C ILE A 75 6.64 -1.54 0.28
N GLY A 76 7.38 -0.80 -0.54
CA GLY A 76 6.85 -0.15 -1.73
C GLY A 76 7.63 -0.55 -2.97
N PHE A 77 6.93 -0.62 -4.10
CA PHE A 77 7.56 -0.84 -5.41
C PHE A 77 7.34 0.36 -6.33
N SER A 78 8.42 0.85 -6.96
CA SER A 78 8.36 1.93 -7.97
C SER A 78 7.61 3.18 -7.45
N LEU A 79 6.47 3.55 -8.04
CA LEU A 79 5.62 4.64 -7.54
C LEU A 79 5.29 4.48 -6.04
N GLY A 80 4.95 3.26 -5.59
CA GLY A 80 4.66 3.00 -4.18
C GLY A 80 5.84 3.28 -3.26
N ALA A 81 7.08 2.96 -3.70
CA ALA A 81 8.29 3.31 -2.94
C ALA A 81 8.47 4.84 -2.85
N LYS A 82 8.24 5.55 -3.95
CA LYS A 82 8.28 7.03 -3.97
C LYS A 82 7.20 7.63 -3.06
N THR A 83 6.00 7.06 -3.06
CA THR A 83 4.89 7.51 -2.19
C THR A 83 5.25 7.32 -0.72
N LEU A 84 5.80 6.15 -0.34
CA LEU A 84 6.22 5.87 1.04
C LEU A 84 7.28 6.84 1.59
N LEU A 85 8.14 7.40 0.74
CA LEU A 85 9.14 8.39 1.17
C LEU A 85 8.53 9.78 1.44
N LYS A 86 7.26 9.99 1.11
CA LYS A 86 6.56 11.28 1.24
C LYS A 86 5.51 11.29 2.35
N VAL A 87 5.22 10.13 2.96
CA VAL A 87 4.27 9.97 4.06
C VAL A 87 4.98 9.85 5.40
#